data_AF-A0A451CC82-F1
#
_entry.id   AF-A0A451CC82-F1
#
_cell.length_a   1.000
_cell.length_b   1.000
_cell.length_c   1.000
_cell.angle_alpha   90.00
_cell.angle_beta   90.00
_cell.angle_gamma   90.00
#
_symmetry.space_group_name_H-M   'P 1'
#
loop_
_entity.id
_entity.type
_entity.pdbx_description
1 polymer ?
#
loop_
_entity_poly.entity_id
_entity_poly.type
_entity_poly.pdbx_seq_one_letter_code
_entity_poly.pdbx_strand_id
1 'polypeptide(L)'
;MLIYLDTCCIQRPKDDRSDPRNHREAEAILAVLDLIESGAVRLLSSPVLELEIRQIPDSERRRRVHAMGIISLADTVAKVSSAAYTKAKEIEPKCKEIKLSEEERNDCPGQPNEGIFSLTFCKP
;
A
#
# COMPACT_ATOMS: atom_id res chain seq x y z
N MET A 1 16.77 -5.38 11.71
CA MET A 1 15.80 -6.05 10.82
C MET A 1 15.43 -5.13 9.68
N LEU A 2 15.17 -5.62 8.46
CA LEU A 2 14.77 -4.79 7.31
C LEU A 2 13.32 -5.13 6.92
N ILE A 3 12.46 -4.11 6.79
CA ILE A 3 11.04 -4.29 6.46
C ILE A 3 10.65 -3.45 5.24
N TYR A 4 9.63 -3.91 4.52
CA TYR A 4 9.00 -3.19 3.43
C TYR A 4 7.54 -2.93 3.79
N LEU A 5 7.07 -1.70 3.58
CA LEU A 5 5.69 -1.31 3.84
C LEU A 5 5.02 -0.90 2.53
N ASP A 6 3.89 -1.54 2.22
CA ASP A 6 3.06 -1.15 1.08
C ASP A 6 2.41 0.22 1.32
N THR A 7 2.02 0.91 0.23
CA THR A 7 1.41 2.23 0.31
C THR A 7 0.14 2.25 1.15
N CYS A 8 -0.68 1.20 1.08
CA CYS A 8 -1.88 1.07 1.90
C CYS A 8 -1.55 0.92 3.40
N CYS A 9 -0.49 0.17 3.75
CA CYS A 9 -0.02 0.04 5.13
C CYS A 9 0.41 1.40 5.69
N ILE A 10 1.17 2.17 4.90
CA ILE A 10 1.61 3.53 5.25
C ILE A 10 0.42 4.46 5.50
N GLN A 11 -0.69 4.24 4.80
CA GLN A 11 -1.90 5.06 4.93
C GLN A 11 -2.85 4.60 6.04
N ARG A 12 -2.71 3.38 6.57
CA ARG A 12 -3.62 2.83 7.61
C ARG A 12 -3.83 3.75 8.81
N PRO A 13 -2.81 4.43 9.35
CA PRO A 13 -3.02 5.37 10.46
C PRO A 13 -3.98 6.53 10.16
N LYS A 14 -4.22 6.83 8.88
CA LYS A 14 -5.11 7.88 8.37
C LYS A 14 -6.47 7.37 7.89
N ASP A 15 -6.71 6.06 7.90
CA ASP A 15 -8.02 5.50 7.59
C ASP A 15 -9.01 5.73 8.75
N ASP A 16 -10.30 5.52 8.46
CA ASP A 16 -11.36 5.58 9.47
C ASP A 16 -11.15 4.49 10.53
N ARG A 17 -11.03 4.93 11.78
CA ARG A 17 -10.79 4.09 12.97
C ARG A 17 -12.08 3.65 13.66
N SER A 18 -13.24 3.92 13.06
CA SER A 18 -14.54 3.46 13.56
C SER A 18 -14.65 1.93 13.52
N ASP A 19 -14.01 1.29 12.54
CA ASP A 19 -13.86 -0.17 12.52
C ASP A 19 -12.71 -0.61 13.46
N PRO A 20 -12.99 -1.48 14.47
CA PRO A 20 -11.98 -2.04 15.36
C PRO A 20 -10.80 -2.69 14.65
N ARG A 21 -11.00 -3.27 13.45
CA ARG A 21 -9.93 -3.85 12.65
C ARG A 21 -8.98 -2.77 12.14
N ASN A 22 -9.51 -1.75 11.48
CA ASN A 22 -8.70 -0.64 10.97
C ASN A 22 -7.99 0.10 12.11
N HIS A 23 -8.64 0.24 13.26
CA HIS A 23 -8.03 0.80 14.45
C HIS A 23 -6.80 0.00 14.91
N ARG A 24 -6.92 -1.32 15.04
CA ARG A 24 -5.79 -2.18 15.45
C ARG A 24 -4.66 -2.22 14.43
N GLU A 25 -4.99 -2.29 13.14
CA GLU A 25 -3.99 -2.23 12.07
C GLU A 25 -3.25 -0.88 12.09
N ALA A 26 -3.96 0.23 12.29
CA ALA A 26 -3.36 1.55 12.43
C ALA A 26 -2.38 1.65 13.60
N GLU A 27 -2.77 1.16 14.79
CA GLU A 27 -1.90 1.15 15.97
C GLU A 27 -0.67 0.26 15.77
N ALA A 28 -0.82 -0.89 15.12
CA ALA A 28 0.31 -1.76 14.80
C ALA A 28 1.31 -1.06 13.86
N ILE A 29 0.83 -0.35 12.83
CA ILE A 29 1.69 0.40 11.92
C ILE A 29 2.38 1.55 12.66
N LEU A 30 1.69 2.28 13.54
CA LEU A 30 2.31 3.33 14.35
C LEU A 30 3.46 2.79 15.21
N ALA A 31 3.25 1.66 15.89
CA ALA A 31 4.31 1.02 16.67
C ALA A 31 5.51 0.61 15.80
N VAL A 32 5.28 0.15 14.56
CA VAL A 32 6.36 -0.16 13.61
C VAL A 32 7.11 1.11 13.19
N LEU A 33 6.43 2.23 12.99
CA LEU A 33 7.06 3.51 12.67
C LEU A 33 7.93 4.00 13.83
N ASP A 34 7.48 3.88 15.08
CA ASP A 34 8.29 4.23 16.26
C ASP A 34 9.57 3.36 16.35
N LEU A 35 9.48 2.09 15.97
CA LEU A 35 10.64 1.20 15.88
C LEU A 35 11.61 1.56 14.74
N ILE A 36 11.09 2.15 13.64
CA ILE A 36 11.94 2.68 12.57
C ILE A 36 12.66 3.95 13.05
N GLU A 37 11.93 4.87 13.68
CA GLU A 37 12.50 6.13 14.18
C GLU A 37 13.55 5.91 15.27
N SER A 38 13.35 4.92 16.15
CA SER A 38 14.36 4.52 17.14
C SER A 38 15.55 3.75 16.56
N GLY A 39 15.54 3.42 15.27
CA GLY A 39 16.60 2.69 14.58
C GLY A 39 16.64 1.18 14.86
N ALA A 40 15.68 0.65 15.62
CA ALA A 40 15.56 -0.80 15.88
C ALA A 40 15.21 -1.58 14.60
N VAL A 41 14.48 -0.94 13.70
CA VAL A 41 14.05 -1.50 12.41
C VAL A 41 14.47 -0.55 11.29
N ARG A 42 14.90 -1.12 10.15
CA ARG A 42 15.24 -0.35 8.96
C ARG A 42 14.11 -0.45 7.95
N LEU A 43 13.72 0.68 7.38
CA LEU A 43 12.71 0.75 6.33
C LEU A 43 13.35 0.66 4.94
N LEU A 44 12.83 -0.24 4.11
CA LEU A 44 13.14 -0.35 2.70
C LEU A 44 12.07 0.40 1.89
N SER A 45 12.50 1.36 1.06
CA SER A 45 11.65 2.02 0.07
C SER A 45 11.90 1.46 -1.33
N SER A 46 11.01 1.73 -2.28
CA SER A 46 11.21 1.40 -3.70
C SER A 46 10.74 2.55 -4.61
N PRO A 47 11.29 2.68 -5.82
CA PRO A 47 10.77 3.62 -6.83
C PRO A 47 9.29 3.38 -7.18
N VAL A 48 8.82 2.12 -7.08
CA VAL A 48 7.41 1.78 -7.32
C VAL A 48 6.52 2.41 -6.24
N LEU A 49 6.94 2.34 -4.98
CA LEU A 49 6.24 2.93 -3.85
C LEU A 49 6.11 4.45 -3.99
N GLU A 50 7.18 5.12 -4.43
CA GLU A 50 7.15 6.56 -4.71
C GLU A 50 6.18 6.91 -5.84
N LEU A 51 6.13 6.11 -6.90
CA LEU A 51 5.19 6.28 -8.01
C LEU A 51 3.74 6.13 -7.56
N GLU A 52 3.43 5.15 -6.72
CA GLU A 52 2.08 4.96 -6.16
C GLU A 52 1.67 6.16 -5.30
N ILE A 53 2.57 6.68 -4.47
CA ILE A 53 2.29 7.83 -3.61
C ILE A 53 2.05 9.10 -4.44
N ARG A 54 2.78 9.28 -5.54
CA ARG A 54 2.58 10.41 -6.46
C ARG A 54 1.23 10.37 -7.17
N GLN A 55 0.65 9.19 -7.36
CA GLN A 55 -0.67 9.02 -7.96
C GLN A 55 -1.82 9.33 -6.99
N ILE A 56 -1.55 9.54 -5.69
CA ILE A 56 -2.57 9.97 -4.74
C ILE A 56 -3.13 11.34 -5.19
N PRO A 57 -4.45 11.46 -5.40
CA PRO A 57 -5.07 12.68 -5.92
C PRO A 57 -4.89 13.86 -4.97
N ASP A 58 -4.92 15.08 -5.51
CA ASP A 58 -4.73 16.31 -4.73
C ASP A 58 -5.81 16.51 -3.65
N SER A 59 -7.01 15.97 -3.85
CA SER A 59 -8.07 15.95 -2.83
C SER A 59 -7.59 15.26 -1.53
N GLU A 60 -6.71 14.27 -1.65
CA GLU A 60 -6.11 13.52 -0.56
C GLU A 60 -4.67 13.99 -0.26
N ARG A 61 -4.36 15.27 -0.50
CA ARG A 61 -3.02 15.86 -0.27
C ARG A 61 -2.43 15.51 1.10
N ARG A 62 -3.25 15.45 2.16
CA ARG A 62 -2.80 15.06 3.51
C ARG A 62 -2.25 13.64 3.55
N ARG A 63 -2.87 12.69 2.85
CA ARG A 63 -2.37 11.30 2.75
C ARG A 63 -1.07 11.26 1.98
N ARG A 64 -0.96 12.02 0.88
CA ARG A 64 0.27 12.08 0.09
C ARG A 64 1.45 12.64 0.87
N VAL A 65 1.26 13.75 1.59
CA VAL A 65 2.30 14.36 2.44
C VAL A 65 2.73 13.38 3.54
N HIS A 66 1.77 12.72 4.19
CA HIS A 66 2.06 11.73 5.22
C HIS A 66 2.90 10.56 4.67
N ALA A 67 2.47 9.98 3.55
CA ALA A 67 3.17 8.87 2.94
C ALA A 67 4.58 9.27 2.50
N MET A 68 4.74 10.43 1.85
CA MET A 68 6.04 11.00 1.49
C MET A 68 6.96 11.21 2.70
N GLY A 69 6.41 11.64 3.84
CA GLY A 69 7.16 11.75 5.10
C GLY A 69 7.70 10.40 5.57
N ILE A 70 6.89 9.33 5.51
CA ILE A 70 7.31 8.00 5.96
C ILE A 70 8.39 7.41 5.05
N ILE A 71 8.22 7.45 3.72
CA ILE A 71 9.27 6.96 2.81
C ILE A 71 10.56 7.78 2.88
N SER A 72 10.53 9.03 3.37
CA SER A 72 11.75 9.80 3.60
C SER A 72 12.61 9.26 4.75
N LEU A 73 12.02 8.46 5.65
CA LEU A 73 12.73 7.75 6.73
C LEU A 73 13.40 6.46 6.25
N ALA A 74 13.28 6.11 4.96
CA ALA A 74 13.84 4.87 4.44
C ALA A 74 15.36 4.88 4.48
N ASP A 75 15.93 3.84 5.09
CA ASP A 75 17.38 3.63 5.19
C ASP A 75 17.97 3.16 3.85
N THR A 76 17.20 2.34 3.12
CA THR A 76 17.64 1.78 1.84
C THR A 76 16.53 1.93 0.80
N VAL A 77 16.91 2.21 -0.45
CA VAL A 77 16.00 2.19 -1.61
C VAL A 77 16.32 0.99 -2.48
N ALA A 78 15.34 0.10 -2.65
CA ALA A 78 15.43 -1.07 -3.50
C ALA A 78 15.58 -0.65 -4.97
N LYS A 79 16.51 -1.29 -5.69
CA LYS A 79 16.62 -1.14 -7.15
C LYS A 79 15.64 -2.10 -7.81
N VAL A 80 14.76 -1.56 -8.66
CA VAL A 80 13.87 -2.39 -9.48
C VAL A 80 14.68 -2.95 -10.63
N SER A 81 14.82 -4.27 -10.69
CA SER A 81 15.54 -4.97 -11.77
C SER A 81 14.58 -5.40 -12.88
N SER A 82 15.12 -5.62 -14.09
CA SER A 82 14.37 -6.20 -15.20
C SER A 82 13.78 -7.58 -14.85
N ALA A 83 14.47 -8.37 -14.02
CA ALA A 83 13.96 -9.65 -13.54
C ALA A 83 12.71 -9.50 -12.66
N ALA A 84 12.65 -8.46 -11.82
CA ALA A 84 11.44 -8.16 -11.04
C ALA A 84 10.27 -7.79 -11.95
N TYR A 85 10.52 -7.01 -13.00
CA TYR A 85 9.52 -6.64 -14.00
C TYR A 85 8.98 -7.86 -14.77
N THR A 86 9.87 -8.74 -15.24
CA THR A 86 9.46 -9.97 -15.95
C THR A 86 8.58 -10.85 -15.08
N LYS A 87 8.96 -11.07 -13.82
CA LYS A 87 8.14 -11.82 -12.86
C LYS A 87 6.77 -11.16 -12.62
N ALA A 88 6.73 -9.84 -12.46
CA ALA A 88 5.46 -9.13 -12.29
C ALA A 88 4.52 -9.36 -13.48
N LYS A 89 5.05 -9.32 -14.72
CA LYS A 89 4.30 -9.58 -15.95
C LYS A 89 3.79 -11.03 -16.05
N GLU A 90 4.55 -12.00 -15.56
CA GLU A 90 4.14 -13.41 -15.50
C GLU A 90 3.02 -13.66 -14.48
N ILE A 91 2.98 -12.87 -13.40
CA ILE A 91 1.98 -12.98 -12.34
C ILE A 91 0.67 -12.27 -12.73
N GLU A 92 0.75 -11.15 -13.47
CA GLU A 92 -0.41 -10.35 -13.89
C GLU A 92 -1.61 -11.16 -14.43
N PRO A 93 -1.46 -12.12 -15.36
CA PRO A 93 -2.60 -12.88 -15.86
C PRO A 93 -3.23 -13.78 -14.79
N LYS A 94 -2.41 -14.39 -13.91
CA LYS A 94 -2.88 -15.27 -12.83
C LYS A 94 -3.69 -14.48 -11.78
N CYS A 95 -3.32 -13.24 -11.52
CA CYS A 95 -4.08 -12.37 -10.62
C CYS A 95 -5.46 -11.98 -11.17
N LYS A 96 -5.64 -11.93 -12.50
CA LYS A 96 -6.97 -11.67 -13.11
C LYS A 96 -7.92 -12.86 -12.94
N GLU A 97 -7.40 -14.08 -12.99
CA GLU A 97 -8.19 -15.30 -12.74
C GLU A 97 -8.66 -15.41 -11.28
N ILE A 98 -7.84 -14.99 -10.31
CA ILE A 98 -8.21 -14.99 -8.89
C ILE A 98 -9.39 -14.03 -8.63
N LYS A 99 -9.38 -12.84 -9.24
CA LYS A 99 -10.49 -11.87 -9.10
C LYS A 99 -11.82 -12.42 -9.62
N LEU A 100 -11.81 -13.15 -10.73
CA LEU A 100 -13.01 -13.78 -11.30
C LEU A 100 -13.59 -14.90 -10.42
N SER A 101 -12.78 -15.50 -9.54
CA SER A 101 -13.24 -16.53 -8.59
C SER A 101 -13.69 -15.99 -7.21
N GLU A 102 -13.40 -14.72 -6.91
CA GLU A 102 -13.78 -14.07 -5.65
C GLU A 102 -15.04 -13.18 -5.77
N GLU A 103 -15.44 -12.80 -7.00
CA GLU A 103 -16.64 -11.99 -7.29
C GLU A 103 -17.99 -12.68 -6.99
N GLU A 104 -18.02 -13.96 -6.60
CA GLU A 104 -19.27 -14.63 -6.14
C GLU A 104 -19.59 -14.40 -4.64
N ARG A 105 -18.84 -13.58 -3.89
CA ARG A 105 -19.20 -13.21 -2.52
C ARG A 105 -19.37 -11.71 -2.33
N ASN A 106 -20.64 -11.34 -2.25
CA ASN A 106 -21.25 -10.09 -1.79
C ASN A 106 -21.39 -8.97 -2.82
N ASP A 107 -22.54 -9.03 -3.49
CA ASP A 107 -23.30 -7.92 -4.04
C ASP A 107 -23.44 -6.77 -3.02
N CYS A 108 -22.90 -5.60 -3.36
CA CYS A 108 -23.27 -4.32 -2.77
C CYS A 108 -23.44 -3.30 -3.91
N PRO A 109 -24.62 -2.67 -4.03
CA PRO A 109 -24.94 -1.89 -5.21
C PRO A 109 -24.34 -0.49 -5.12
N GLY A 110 -23.61 -0.11 -6.18
CA GLY A 110 -23.39 1.28 -6.53
C GLY A 110 -21.95 1.76 -6.36
N GLN A 111 -21.15 1.60 -7.43
CA GLN A 111 -20.45 2.72 -8.07
C GLN A 111 -19.92 2.30 -9.46
N PRO A 112 -19.92 3.20 -10.45
CA PRO A 112 -19.65 2.85 -11.84
C PRO A 112 -18.16 2.63 -12.11
N ASN A 113 -17.92 1.69 -13.01
CA ASN A 113 -16.61 1.25 -13.49
C ASN A 113 -15.92 2.34 -14.32
N GLU A 114 -14.84 2.90 -13.80
CA GLU A 114 -13.79 3.48 -14.63
C GLU A 114 -12.47 2.78 -14.31
N GLY A 115 -12.02 1.95 -15.26
CA GLY A 115 -10.86 1.09 -15.12
C GLY A 115 -9.58 1.90 -14.98
N ILE A 116 -8.98 1.85 -13.79
CA ILE A 116 -7.56 2.16 -13.57
C ILE A 116 -7.01 1.09 -12.63
N PHE A 117 -5.99 0.38 -13.11
CA PHE A 117 -5.33 -0.75 -12.48
C PHE A 117 -4.48 -0.26 -11.28
N SER A 118 -5.13 0.26 -10.25
CA SER A 118 -4.54 0.28 -8.92
C SER A 118 -4.67 -1.15 -8.39
N LEU A 119 -3.57 -1.73 -7.90
CA LEU A 119 -3.63 -2.85 -6.97
C LEU A 119 -4.23 -2.34 -5.66
N THR A 120 -5.51 -1.93 -5.72
CA THR A 120 -6.33 -1.65 -4.56
C THR A 120 -6.53 -3.00 -3.91
N PHE A 121 -5.66 -3.33 -2.95
CA PHE A 121 -5.98 -4.34 -1.95
C PHE A 121 -7.37 -3.97 -1.45
N CYS A 122 -8.31 -4.87 -1.70
CA CYS A 122 -9.72 -4.77 -1.37
C CYS A 122 -9.86 -4.13 0.01
N LYS A 123 -10.24 -2.84 0.05
CA LYS A 123 -10.79 -2.27 1.28
C LYS A 123 -12.11 -3.01 1.48
N PRO A 124 -12.29 -3.73 2.60
CA PRO A 124 -13.58 -4.32 2.92
C PRO A 124 -14.65 -3.24 3.07
#